data_AF-A0A061BI49-F1
#
_entry.id   AF-A0A061BI49-F1
#
_cell.length_a   1.000
_cell.length_b   1.000
_cell.length_c   1.000
_cell.angle_alpha   90.00
_cell.angle_beta   90.00
_cell.angle_gamma   90.00
#
_symmetry.space_group_name_H-M   'P 1'
#
loop_
_entity.id
_entity.type
_entity.pdbx_description
1 polymer ?
#
loop_
_entity_poly.entity_id
_entity_poly.type
_entity_poly.pdbx_seq_one_letter_code
_entity_poly.pdbx_strand_id
1 'polypeptide(L)'
;MLQTRATKLSGSLKPLVRAQRRTHWHCSTLISHSPSSLLSHIEALPRPAQDSVTLFALSKNTPQELVGRVREVLGKEGRTSLGTLAEVVPSSLLSRLAPSLPSKDEAFHLSLATYSPTSPSSRAIPFRSTLQGRPPVALGREIRPSENEDQGVDVGFEKFLRGEKWGFGESERGGEEGVDELRGVDPKDVKELVVFTADRIQPFLDSHSIYSSAATVGMLGTSTPFHSPSHAPFSLFYGSEEASTGAVGFAIVQNSTGERKQPRLDYGGLQPLGEPYEVTSSQGNIVLSLSSQNAARLLLSAVNDLFGTSASNLSAAQRNQEKEKEFFVAVYEGKPELPLDLSKARHVSKIMAGDPSRGAMSVETEEHVKKGYYVVFLHHPSEPSLLSSLPPCNTLTFLSVPHSDIPPHFSTSETPAQGEVVVVDSFIAASENGVVVKRRGEKARVCAIVGTSVGLE
;
A
#
# COMPACT_ATOMS: atom_id res chain seq x y z
N MET A 1 65.99 17.05 46.76
CA MET A 1 64.66 16.74 47.34
C MET A 1 63.62 16.86 46.24
N LEU A 2 62.84 15.79 46.08
CA LEU A 2 61.48 15.67 45.53
C LEU A 2 61.22 16.01 44.05
N GLN A 3 61.21 14.91 43.29
CA GLN A 3 60.35 14.60 42.15
C GLN A 3 58.85 14.73 42.51
N THR A 4 58.01 15.10 41.54
CA THR A 4 56.55 14.95 41.63
C THR A 4 56.05 14.05 40.50
N ARG A 5 55.21 13.09 40.89
CA ARG A 5 54.74 11.91 40.16
C ARG A 5 53.74 12.22 39.05
N ALA A 6 53.81 11.39 38.01
CA ALA A 6 52.79 11.16 37.01
C ALA A 6 51.60 10.35 37.55
N THR A 7 50.40 10.65 37.05
CA THR A 7 49.25 9.73 37.02
C THR A 7 48.62 9.74 35.63
N LYS A 8 48.83 8.65 34.89
CA LYS A 8 48.14 8.30 33.65
C LYS A 8 46.72 7.85 34.00
N LEU A 9 45.70 8.53 33.45
CA LEU A 9 44.34 8.00 33.33
C LEU A 9 44.19 7.41 31.94
N SER A 10 44.37 6.09 31.81
CA SER A 10 44.02 5.34 30.61
C SER A 10 42.51 5.11 30.58
N GLY A 11 41.77 6.05 29.96
CA GLY A 11 40.38 5.84 29.60
C GLY A 11 40.29 4.97 28.35
N SER A 12 39.94 3.70 28.52
CA SER A 12 39.54 2.80 27.44
C SER A 12 38.33 3.38 26.71
N LEU A 13 38.52 3.86 25.48
CA LEU A 13 37.44 4.17 24.55
C LEU A 13 36.78 2.85 24.14
N LYS A 14 35.74 2.45 24.87
CA LYS A 14 34.83 1.41 24.40
C LYS A 14 34.14 1.92 23.13
N PRO A 15 34.13 1.16 22.03
CA PRO A 15 33.32 1.53 20.88
C PRO A 15 31.86 1.56 21.33
N LEU A 16 31.17 2.63 20.99
CA LEU A 16 29.74 2.78 21.21
C LEU A 16 29.05 1.73 20.32
N VAL A 17 28.85 0.52 20.84
CA VAL A 17 28.04 -0.51 20.20
C VAL A 17 26.64 0.07 20.11
N ARG A 18 26.32 0.63 18.94
CA ARG A 18 24.97 1.01 18.55
C ARG A 18 24.17 -0.27 18.71
N ALA A 19 23.33 -0.37 19.74
CA ALA A 19 22.49 -1.53 19.96
C ALA A 19 21.67 -1.72 18.68
N GLN A 20 22.03 -2.72 17.87
CA GLN A 20 21.27 -3.12 16.71
C GLN A 20 19.90 -3.50 17.24
N ARG A 21 18.91 -2.64 17.02
CA ARG A 21 17.51 -3.03 17.14
C ARG A 21 17.36 -4.24 16.22
N ARG A 22 17.15 -5.42 16.80
CA ARG A 22 16.92 -6.66 16.05
C ARG A 22 15.57 -6.50 15.34
N THR A 23 15.58 -5.95 14.13
CA THR A 23 14.45 -6.02 13.21
C THR A 23 14.44 -7.42 12.63
N HIS A 24 13.28 -8.07 12.60
CA HIS A 24 13.14 -9.41 12.02
C HIS A 24 13.31 -9.39 10.49
N TRP A 25 13.11 -8.22 9.89
CA TRP A 25 13.33 -7.92 8.50
C TRP A 25 14.72 -7.31 8.30
N HIS A 26 15.41 -7.79 7.27
CA HIS A 26 16.52 -7.09 6.63
C HIS A 26 16.02 -6.53 5.31
N CYS A 27 15.97 -5.20 5.19
CA CYS A 27 15.39 -4.53 4.03
C CYS A 27 16.43 -3.72 3.29
N SER A 28 16.36 -3.75 1.96
CA SER A 28 17.13 -2.87 1.08
C SER A 28 16.32 -2.47 -0.14
N THR A 29 16.58 -1.28 -0.67
CA THR A 29 16.10 -0.84 -1.99
C THR A 29 17.31 -0.42 -2.79
N LEU A 30 17.52 -1.12 -3.90
CA LEU A 30 18.59 -0.87 -4.86
C LEU A 30 18.04 0.07 -5.93
N ILE A 31 18.76 1.15 -6.22
CA ILE A 31 18.37 2.17 -7.21
C ILE A 31 19.52 2.36 -8.19
N SER A 32 19.26 2.32 -9.50
CA SER A 32 20.26 2.53 -10.54
C SER A 32 19.61 2.99 -11.85
N HIS A 33 20.39 3.66 -12.71
CA HIS A 33 20.00 3.90 -14.11
C HIS A 33 20.26 2.70 -15.02
N SER A 34 20.85 1.62 -14.49
CA SER A 34 21.06 0.38 -15.23
C SER A 34 20.40 -0.81 -14.52
N PRO A 35 19.35 -1.42 -15.11
CA PRO A 35 18.71 -2.58 -14.52
C PRO A 35 19.64 -3.80 -14.53
N SER A 36 20.58 -3.86 -15.48
CA SER A 36 21.64 -4.87 -15.52
C SER A 36 22.59 -4.77 -14.33
N SER A 37 22.95 -3.55 -13.90
CA SER A 37 23.75 -3.34 -12.69
C SER A 37 23.01 -3.75 -11.41
N LEU A 38 21.69 -3.57 -11.34
CA LEU A 38 20.88 -4.10 -10.24
C LEU A 38 20.93 -5.63 -10.19
N LEU A 39 20.80 -6.29 -11.34
CA LEU A 39 20.89 -7.75 -11.44
C LEU A 39 22.27 -8.26 -11.00
N SER A 40 23.35 -7.66 -11.49
CA SER A 40 24.71 -8.04 -11.07
C SER A 40 24.94 -7.83 -9.58
N HIS A 41 24.33 -6.79 -9.00
CA HIS A 41 24.42 -6.54 -7.56
C HIS A 41 23.75 -7.65 -6.75
N ILE A 42 22.54 -8.08 -7.13
CA ILE A 42 21.85 -9.17 -6.42
C ILE A 42 22.49 -10.54 -6.62
N GLU A 43 23.12 -10.78 -7.78
CA GLU A 43 23.91 -11.99 -8.03
C GLU A 43 25.14 -12.08 -7.10
N ALA A 44 25.67 -10.94 -6.66
CA ALA A 44 26.80 -10.85 -5.74
C ALA A 44 26.41 -10.87 -4.25
N LEU A 45 25.11 -10.79 -3.93
CA LEU A 45 24.66 -10.75 -2.53
C LEU A 45 24.98 -12.06 -1.80
N PRO A 46 25.35 -11.98 -0.49
CA PRO A 46 25.54 -13.16 0.33
C PRO A 46 24.29 -14.03 0.37
N ARG A 47 24.48 -15.34 0.51
CA ARG A 47 23.38 -16.29 0.61
C ARG A 47 22.61 -16.06 1.92
N PRO A 48 21.29 -15.85 1.87
CA PRO A 48 20.48 -15.77 3.08
C PRO A 48 20.32 -17.18 3.71
N ALA A 49 19.90 -17.24 4.97
CA ALA A 49 19.77 -18.49 5.71
C ALA A 49 18.70 -19.43 5.11
N GLN A 50 18.83 -20.76 5.32
CA GLN A 50 17.93 -21.77 4.74
C GLN A 50 16.45 -21.56 5.05
N ASP A 51 16.11 -21.03 6.23
CA ASP A 51 14.72 -20.81 6.67
C ASP A 51 14.22 -19.37 6.40
N SER A 52 14.98 -18.60 5.61
CA SER A 52 14.61 -17.23 5.29
C SER A 52 13.63 -17.18 4.13
N VAL A 53 12.74 -16.20 4.18
CA VAL A 53 11.86 -15.87 3.06
C VAL A 53 12.19 -14.48 2.54
N THR A 54 12.07 -14.30 1.23
CA THR A 54 12.41 -13.02 0.59
C THR A 54 11.20 -12.44 -0.12
N LEU A 55 10.85 -11.21 0.25
CA LEU A 55 9.91 -10.35 -0.46
C LEU A 55 10.68 -9.47 -1.43
N PHE A 56 10.17 -9.27 -2.64
CA PHE A 56 10.73 -8.32 -3.57
C PHE A 56 9.66 -7.46 -4.27
N ALA A 57 10.03 -6.24 -4.63
CA ALA A 57 9.25 -5.38 -5.51
C ALA A 57 10.18 -4.82 -6.59
N LEU A 58 9.85 -5.10 -7.85
CA LEU A 58 10.66 -4.70 -8.99
C LEU A 58 9.94 -3.60 -9.76
N SER A 59 10.65 -2.53 -10.08
CA SER A 59 10.12 -1.41 -10.87
C SER A 59 9.54 -1.90 -12.21
N LYS A 60 8.32 -1.46 -12.56
CA LYS A 60 7.57 -1.96 -13.73
C LYS A 60 8.26 -1.64 -15.06
N ASN A 61 9.08 -0.59 -15.09
CA ASN A 61 9.91 -0.21 -16.22
C ASN A 61 11.13 -1.13 -16.42
N THR A 62 11.38 -2.09 -15.54
CA THR A 62 12.47 -3.06 -15.75
C THR A 62 12.26 -3.83 -17.06
N PRO A 63 13.30 -3.97 -17.92
CA PRO A 63 13.19 -4.74 -19.16
C PRO A 63 12.63 -6.15 -18.94
N GLN A 64 11.66 -6.55 -19.76
CA GLN A 64 10.96 -7.82 -19.64
C GLN A 64 11.93 -9.03 -19.63
N GLU A 65 13.01 -8.98 -20.42
CA GLU A 65 14.09 -9.98 -20.44
C GLU A 65 14.75 -10.20 -19.06
N LEU A 66 14.81 -9.17 -18.22
CA LEU A 66 15.46 -9.22 -16.91
C LEU A 66 14.53 -9.68 -15.79
N VAL A 67 13.21 -9.52 -15.93
CA VAL A 67 12.24 -9.93 -14.89
C VAL A 67 12.38 -11.41 -14.56
N GLY A 68 12.46 -12.27 -15.57
CA GLY A 68 12.68 -13.71 -15.38
C GLY A 68 14.00 -14.04 -14.71
N ARG A 69 15.08 -13.34 -15.06
CA ARG A 69 16.41 -13.53 -14.46
C ARG A 69 16.46 -13.09 -13.00
N VAL A 70 15.85 -11.96 -12.66
CA VAL A 70 15.73 -11.51 -11.26
C VAL A 70 15.02 -12.57 -10.42
N ARG A 71 13.90 -13.10 -10.92
CA ARG A 71 13.15 -14.18 -10.25
C ARG A 71 13.99 -15.44 -10.07
N GLU A 72 14.73 -15.84 -11.09
CA GLU A 72 15.63 -16.99 -11.01
C GLU A 72 16.70 -16.77 -9.94
N VAL A 73 17.37 -15.62 -9.92
CA VAL A 73 18.41 -15.30 -8.92
C VAL A 73 17.86 -15.31 -7.49
N LEU A 74 16.66 -14.75 -7.29
CA LEU A 74 16.01 -14.71 -5.98
C LEU A 74 15.44 -16.08 -5.54
N GLY A 75 14.99 -16.91 -6.49
CA GLY A 75 14.42 -18.24 -6.25
C GLY A 75 15.42 -19.42 -6.25
N LYS A 76 16.70 -19.17 -6.61
CA LYS A 76 17.76 -20.21 -6.63
C LYS A 76 17.83 -20.97 -5.31
N GLU A 77 18.11 -22.28 -5.40
CA GLU A 77 18.40 -23.18 -4.27
C GLU A 77 17.21 -23.47 -3.32
N GLY A 78 15.97 -23.43 -3.82
CA GLY A 78 14.78 -23.82 -3.05
C GLY A 78 14.23 -22.70 -2.14
N ARG A 79 14.61 -21.45 -2.40
CA ARG A 79 14.12 -20.27 -1.68
C ARG A 79 12.69 -19.93 -2.11
N THR A 80 11.81 -19.72 -1.14
CA THR A 80 10.51 -19.11 -1.44
C THR A 80 10.68 -17.59 -1.51
N SER A 81 10.67 -17.08 -2.74
CA SER A 81 10.61 -15.64 -3.01
C SER A 81 9.20 -15.25 -3.42
N LEU A 82 8.70 -14.13 -2.89
CA LEU A 82 7.41 -13.56 -3.25
C LEU A 82 7.64 -12.13 -3.74
N GLY A 83 6.91 -11.73 -4.76
CA GLY A 83 7.08 -10.37 -5.23
C GLY A 83 6.02 -9.88 -6.19
N THR A 84 6.22 -8.68 -6.69
CA THR A 84 5.37 -8.05 -7.68
C THR A 84 6.19 -7.09 -8.54
N LEU A 85 5.68 -6.79 -9.72
CA LEU A 85 6.04 -5.55 -10.40
C LEU A 85 5.36 -4.38 -9.66
N ALA A 86 6.11 -3.30 -9.45
CA ALA A 86 5.74 -2.13 -8.67
C ALA A 86 5.92 -0.86 -9.50
N GLU A 87 5.15 0.18 -9.19
CA GLU A 87 5.19 1.45 -9.90
C GLU A 87 6.56 2.14 -9.73
N VAL A 88 6.89 3.00 -10.69
CA VAL A 88 8.10 3.82 -10.67
C VAL A 88 8.03 4.82 -9.52
N VAL A 89 9.05 4.82 -8.65
CA VAL A 89 9.13 5.80 -7.57
C VAL A 89 9.33 7.20 -8.18
N PRO A 90 8.49 8.19 -7.85
CA PRO A 90 8.59 9.51 -8.48
C PRO A 90 9.93 10.19 -8.25
N SER A 91 10.41 10.95 -9.25
CA SER A 91 11.72 11.60 -9.26
C SER A 91 11.97 12.50 -8.04
N SER A 92 10.92 13.12 -7.50
CA SER A 92 10.97 13.93 -6.28
C SER A 92 11.45 13.11 -5.07
N LEU A 93 10.99 11.87 -4.92
CA LEU A 93 11.44 10.98 -3.86
C LEU A 93 12.79 10.34 -4.20
N LEU A 94 13.03 9.95 -5.45
CA LEU A 94 14.32 9.41 -5.88
C LEU A 94 15.47 10.38 -5.60
N SER A 95 15.29 11.68 -5.84
CA SER A 95 16.31 12.70 -5.56
C SER A 95 16.72 12.77 -4.09
N ARG A 96 15.83 12.35 -3.17
CA ARG A 96 16.11 12.24 -1.74
C ARG A 96 16.72 10.91 -1.34
N LEU A 97 16.32 9.82 -1.99
CA LEU A 97 16.79 8.46 -1.70
C LEU A 97 18.18 8.19 -2.28
N ALA A 98 18.44 8.69 -3.49
CA ALA A 98 19.67 8.49 -4.24
C ALA A 98 20.18 9.83 -4.81
N PRO A 99 20.64 10.76 -3.95
CA PRO A 99 21.08 12.08 -4.39
C PRO A 99 22.35 12.07 -5.26
N SER A 100 23.09 10.96 -5.29
CA SER A 100 24.26 10.78 -6.19
C SER A 100 23.87 10.52 -7.64
N LEU A 101 22.63 10.07 -7.89
CA LEU A 101 22.17 9.72 -9.23
C LEU A 101 21.64 10.97 -9.98
N PRO A 102 21.94 11.11 -11.29
CA PRO A 102 21.42 12.21 -12.09
C PRO A 102 19.89 12.17 -12.21
N SER A 103 19.22 13.23 -11.77
CA SER A 103 17.75 13.30 -11.72
C SER A 103 17.02 13.31 -13.07
N LYS A 104 17.74 13.46 -14.18
CA LYS A 104 17.17 13.55 -15.53
C LYS A 104 16.96 12.20 -16.20
N ASP A 105 17.67 11.18 -15.72
CA ASP A 105 17.63 9.86 -16.35
C ASP A 105 16.61 8.98 -15.64
N GLU A 106 16.01 8.07 -16.41
CA GLU A 106 15.09 7.08 -15.87
C GLU A 106 15.81 6.16 -14.88
N ALA A 107 15.23 5.98 -13.70
CA ALA A 107 15.77 5.11 -12.67
C ALA A 107 14.96 3.82 -12.57
N PHE A 108 15.68 2.72 -12.36
CA PHE A 108 15.14 1.40 -12.05
C PHE A 108 15.38 1.14 -10.57
N HIS A 109 14.44 0.45 -9.93
CA HIS A 109 14.58 0.07 -8.53
C HIS A 109 14.14 -1.38 -8.27
N LEU A 110 14.85 -2.00 -7.33
CA LEU A 110 14.55 -3.33 -6.81
C LEU A 110 14.60 -3.28 -5.29
N SER A 111 13.45 -3.46 -4.66
CA SER A 111 13.35 -3.58 -3.20
C SER A 111 13.36 -5.04 -2.80
N LEU A 112 14.13 -5.37 -1.77
CA LEU A 112 14.29 -6.69 -1.19
C LEU A 112 14.04 -6.61 0.31
N ALA A 113 13.26 -7.54 0.85
CA ALA A 113 13.12 -7.70 2.29
C ALA A 113 13.20 -9.18 2.65
N THR A 114 14.21 -9.54 3.43
CA THR A 114 14.43 -10.92 3.88
C THR A 114 14.04 -11.05 5.34
N TYR A 115 13.07 -11.91 5.63
CA TYR A 115 12.72 -12.27 6.99
C TYR A 115 13.64 -13.38 7.48
N SER A 116 14.31 -13.16 8.61
CA SER A 116 15.14 -14.15 9.27
C SER A 116 14.56 -14.52 10.64
N PRO A 117 14.07 -15.76 10.82
CA PRO A 117 13.57 -16.20 12.12
C PRO A 117 14.64 -16.08 13.21
N THR A 118 14.35 -15.33 14.27
CA THR A 118 15.28 -15.17 15.41
C THR A 118 14.99 -16.14 16.55
N SER A 119 13.87 -16.85 16.49
CA SER A 119 13.38 -17.77 17.51
C SER A 119 12.82 -19.02 16.85
N PRO A 120 13.02 -20.22 17.43
CA PRO A 120 12.38 -21.45 16.93
C PRO A 120 10.85 -21.40 16.98
N SER A 121 10.26 -20.49 17.78
CA SER A 121 8.81 -20.27 17.85
C SER A 121 8.28 -19.21 16.88
N SER A 122 9.15 -18.70 15.99
CA SER A 122 8.76 -17.74 14.97
C SER A 122 9.06 -18.31 13.59
N ARG A 123 8.10 -18.19 12.68
CA ARG A 123 8.26 -18.61 11.29
C ARG A 123 7.48 -17.69 10.37
N ALA A 124 7.97 -17.53 9.15
CA ALA A 124 7.22 -16.92 8.08
C ALA A 124 6.60 -18.01 7.20
N ILE A 125 5.32 -17.88 6.90
CA ILE A 125 4.59 -18.80 6.04
C ILE A 125 4.27 -18.04 4.74
N PRO A 126 4.88 -18.40 3.60
CA PRO A 126 4.44 -17.92 2.31
C PRO A 126 3.05 -18.47 2.01
N PHE A 127 2.18 -17.65 1.43
CA PHE A 127 0.85 -18.08 1.01
C PHE A 127 0.44 -17.44 -0.32
N ARG A 128 -0.49 -18.11 -1.02
CA ARG A 128 -1.17 -17.61 -2.19
C ARG A 128 -2.68 -17.73 -1.99
N SER A 129 -3.37 -16.60 -1.94
CA SER A 129 -4.82 -16.58 -1.91
C SER A 129 -5.41 -16.53 -3.31
N THR A 130 -6.34 -17.43 -3.60
CA THR A 130 -7.18 -17.41 -4.80
C THR A 130 -8.53 -16.72 -4.59
N LEU A 131 -8.76 -16.13 -3.41
CA LEU A 131 -9.99 -15.41 -3.08
C LEU A 131 -10.12 -14.19 -3.99
N GLN A 132 -11.20 -14.14 -4.76
CA GLN A 132 -11.45 -13.08 -5.73
C GLN A 132 -12.88 -12.60 -5.66
N GLY A 133 -13.03 -11.28 -5.68
CA GLY A 133 -14.30 -10.61 -5.80
C GLY A 133 -14.86 -10.71 -7.21
N ARG A 134 -16.08 -10.17 -7.38
CA ARG A 134 -16.74 -10.13 -8.68
C ARG A 134 -16.00 -9.22 -9.66
N PRO A 135 -16.01 -9.53 -10.97
CA PRO A 135 -15.55 -8.60 -11.98
C PRO A 135 -16.27 -7.26 -11.89
N PRO A 136 -15.58 -6.14 -12.18
CA PRO A 136 -16.24 -4.85 -12.32
C PRO A 136 -17.27 -4.92 -13.46
N VAL A 137 -18.41 -4.26 -13.28
CA VAL A 137 -19.47 -4.20 -14.29
C VAL A 137 -18.97 -3.38 -15.49
N ALA A 138 -18.64 -4.04 -16.59
CA ALA A 138 -18.24 -3.41 -17.84
C ALA A 138 -19.46 -3.14 -18.73
N LEU A 139 -19.99 -1.91 -18.68
CA LEU A 139 -21.06 -1.49 -19.59
C LEU A 139 -20.48 -1.27 -20.99
N GLY A 140 -21.08 -1.89 -22.01
CA GLY A 140 -20.74 -1.64 -23.42
C GLY A 140 -19.54 -2.40 -23.98
N ARG A 141 -18.95 -3.35 -23.22
CA ARG A 141 -18.01 -4.34 -23.75
C ARG A 141 -18.69 -5.71 -23.72
N GLU A 142 -18.52 -6.48 -24.79
CA GLU A 142 -18.94 -7.88 -24.81
C GLU A 142 -18.16 -8.64 -23.72
N ILE A 143 -18.85 -9.04 -22.66
CA ILE A 143 -18.29 -9.92 -21.64
C ILE A 143 -18.18 -11.28 -22.32
N ARG A 144 -16.96 -11.68 -22.68
CA ARG A 144 -16.73 -13.05 -23.13
C ARG A 144 -16.89 -13.96 -21.91
N PRO A 145 -17.87 -14.87 -21.90
CA PRO A 145 -18.02 -15.80 -20.79
C PRO A 145 -16.78 -16.68 -20.74
N SER A 146 -16.02 -16.61 -19.65
CA SER A 146 -15.03 -17.64 -19.34
C SER A 146 -15.78 -18.78 -18.65
N GLU A 147 -15.53 -20.02 -19.09
CA GLU A 147 -16.33 -21.22 -18.73
C GLU A 147 -16.38 -21.54 -17.22
N ASN A 148 -15.66 -20.79 -16.38
CA ASN A 148 -15.61 -20.94 -14.92
C ASN A 148 -16.08 -19.73 -14.10
N GLU A 149 -16.35 -18.55 -14.70
CA GLU A 149 -16.70 -17.33 -13.93
C GLU A 149 -18.21 -17.17 -13.65
N ASP A 150 -19.09 -17.76 -14.46
CA ASP A 150 -20.53 -17.46 -14.44
C ASP A 150 -21.30 -18.13 -13.29
N GLN A 151 -20.78 -19.20 -12.67
CA GLN A 151 -21.54 -19.96 -11.67
C GLN A 151 -21.77 -19.19 -10.34
N GLY A 152 -20.95 -18.18 -10.02
CA GLY A 152 -21.07 -17.39 -8.79
C GLY A 152 -21.82 -16.07 -8.94
N VAL A 153 -22.05 -15.60 -10.17
CA VAL A 153 -22.61 -14.28 -10.47
C VAL A 153 -24.14 -14.28 -10.29
N ASP A 154 -24.80 -15.35 -10.74
CA ASP A 154 -26.28 -15.47 -10.76
C ASP A 154 -26.92 -15.57 -9.37
N VAL A 155 -26.21 -16.13 -8.41
CA VAL A 155 -26.75 -16.45 -7.06
C VAL A 155 -27.15 -15.18 -6.28
N GLY A 156 -26.39 -14.10 -6.42
CA GLY A 156 -26.67 -12.83 -5.73
C GLY A 156 -27.83 -12.05 -6.35
N PHE A 157 -28.05 -12.20 -7.67
CA PHE A 157 -29.17 -11.58 -8.37
C PHE A 157 -30.49 -12.31 -8.09
N GLU A 158 -30.46 -13.65 -8.04
CA GLU A 158 -31.56 -14.50 -7.57
C GLU A 158 -32.06 -14.11 -6.16
N LYS A 159 -31.15 -13.81 -5.22
CA LYS A 159 -31.51 -13.37 -3.85
C LYS A 159 -32.17 -12.01 -3.80
N PHE A 160 -31.70 -11.07 -4.62
CA PHE A 160 -32.35 -9.77 -4.79
C PHE A 160 -33.79 -9.95 -5.30
N LEU A 161 -34.01 -10.83 -6.28
CA LEU A 161 -35.35 -11.14 -6.79
C LEU A 161 -36.24 -11.83 -5.73
N ARG A 162 -35.65 -12.53 -4.76
CA ARG A 162 -36.34 -13.17 -3.62
C ARG A 162 -36.58 -12.24 -2.43
N GLY A 163 -36.12 -10.99 -2.49
CA GLY A 163 -36.30 -10.00 -1.42
C GLY A 163 -35.41 -10.22 -0.19
N GLU A 164 -34.34 -11.01 -0.33
CA GLU A 164 -33.35 -11.21 0.73
C GLU A 164 -32.37 -10.02 0.82
N LYS A 165 -31.61 -9.94 1.93
CA LYS A 165 -30.60 -8.88 2.07
C LYS A 165 -29.60 -8.98 0.93
N TRP A 166 -29.60 -7.94 0.09
CA TRP A 166 -28.67 -7.78 -0.99
C TRP A 166 -27.47 -6.96 -0.51
N GLY A 167 -26.32 -7.59 -0.40
CA GLY A 167 -25.02 -6.93 -0.30
C GLY A 167 -24.26 -7.06 -1.61
N PHE A 168 -23.69 -5.97 -2.13
CA PHE A 168 -22.70 -6.07 -3.20
C PHE A 168 -21.50 -6.87 -2.66
N GLY A 169 -21.26 -8.07 -3.21
CA GLY A 169 -20.09 -8.89 -2.87
C GLY A 169 -20.32 -10.11 -1.97
N GLU A 170 -21.55 -10.39 -1.50
CA GLU A 170 -21.81 -11.62 -0.75
C GLU A 170 -21.92 -12.83 -1.70
N SER A 171 -20.86 -13.64 -1.79
CA SER A 171 -20.89 -14.98 -2.40
C SER A 171 -21.43 -16.00 -1.39
N GLU A 172 -22.19 -17.00 -1.85
CA GLU A 172 -22.76 -18.08 -1.02
C GLU A 172 -21.72 -19.03 -0.41
N ARG A 173 -20.44 -18.89 -0.72
CA ARG A 173 -19.36 -19.53 0.06
C ARG A 173 -19.01 -18.75 1.32
N GLY A 174 -20.03 -18.25 2.02
CA GLY A 174 -19.93 -17.57 3.32
C GLY A 174 -19.63 -18.53 4.49
N GLY A 175 -18.78 -19.52 4.26
CA GLY A 175 -17.87 -19.95 5.32
C GLY A 175 -16.75 -18.91 5.38
N GLU A 176 -16.12 -18.71 6.53
CA GLU A 176 -14.86 -17.98 6.61
C GLU A 176 -13.78 -18.76 5.80
N GLU A 177 -13.81 -18.67 4.47
CA GLU A 177 -12.77 -19.21 3.59
C GLU A 177 -11.50 -18.39 3.88
N GLY A 178 -10.69 -18.91 4.78
CA GLY A 178 -9.35 -18.41 5.06
C GLY A 178 -8.37 -18.75 3.93
N VAL A 179 -7.15 -18.27 4.06
CA VAL A 179 -6.07 -18.60 3.13
C VAL A 179 -5.68 -20.06 3.32
N ASP A 180 -5.64 -20.82 2.23
CA ASP A 180 -5.48 -22.29 2.26
C ASP A 180 -4.17 -22.73 2.91
N GLU A 181 -3.07 -22.04 2.64
CA GLU A 181 -1.75 -22.34 3.23
C GLU A 181 -1.64 -21.95 4.71
N LEU A 182 -2.60 -21.17 5.22
CA LEU A 182 -2.71 -20.84 6.64
C LEU A 182 -3.70 -21.76 7.37
N ARG A 183 -4.28 -22.76 6.69
CA ARG A 183 -5.12 -23.78 7.34
C ARG A 183 -4.30 -24.55 8.36
N GLY A 184 -4.81 -24.62 9.60
CA GLY A 184 -4.15 -25.29 10.73
C GLY A 184 -3.19 -24.41 11.54
N VAL A 185 -3.00 -23.14 11.17
CA VAL A 185 -2.35 -22.15 12.03
C VAL A 185 -3.41 -21.54 12.95
N ASP A 186 -3.15 -21.43 14.25
CA ASP A 186 -4.04 -20.67 15.13
C ASP A 186 -4.05 -19.20 14.67
N PRO A 187 -5.22 -18.62 14.29
CA PRO A 187 -5.30 -17.24 13.86
C PRO A 187 -4.75 -16.23 14.88
N LYS A 188 -4.71 -16.60 16.17
CA LYS A 188 -4.11 -15.79 17.23
C LYS A 188 -2.60 -15.69 17.16
N ASP A 189 -1.93 -16.67 16.54
CA ASP A 189 -0.48 -16.70 16.42
C ASP A 189 0.03 -15.92 15.21
N VAL A 190 -0.84 -15.62 14.24
CA VAL A 190 -0.54 -14.73 13.12
C VAL A 190 -0.47 -13.28 13.62
N LYS A 191 0.72 -12.67 13.56
CA LYS A 191 0.96 -11.30 14.08
C LYS A 191 1.05 -10.26 12.99
N GLU A 192 1.57 -10.64 11.83
CA GLU A 192 1.80 -9.74 10.70
C GLU A 192 1.46 -10.47 9.40
N LEU A 193 0.83 -9.75 8.48
CA LEU A 193 0.57 -10.16 7.12
C LEU A 193 1.18 -9.11 6.19
N VAL A 194 2.10 -9.53 5.32
CA VAL A 194 2.70 -8.67 4.30
C VAL A 194 2.21 -9.16 2.94
N VAL A 195 1.49 -8.32 2.21
CA VAL A 195 0.67 -8.78 1.07
C VAL A 195 0.88 -7.96 -0.20
N PHE A 196 0.92 -8.65 -1.33
CA PHE A 196 0.69 -8.10 -2.66
C PHE A 196 -0.57 -8.73 -3.23
N THR A 197 -1.37 -7.96 -3.94
CA THR A 197 -2.68 -8.41 -4.36
C THR A 197 -3.08 -7.78 -5.68
N ALA A 198 -3.79 -8.53 -6.52
CA ALA A 198 -4.36 -8.03 -7.76
C ALA A 198 -5.71 -7.34 -7.50
N ASP A 199 -6.43 -6.98 -8.56
CA ASP A 199 -7.79 -6.43 -8.44
C ASP A 199 -8.77 -7.38 -7.72
N ARG A 200 -9.95 -6.85 -7.39
CA ARG A 200 -11.06 -7.62 -6.78
C ARG A 200 -10.67 -8.25 -5.44
N ILE A 201 -9.88 -7.53 -4.66
CA ILE A 201 -9.33 -7.94 -3.37
C ILE A 201 -10.38 -8.19 -2.27
N GLN A 202 -11.63 -7.77 -2.44
CA GLN A 202 -12.54 -7.66 -1.30
C GLN A 202 -12.75 -8.94 -0.47
N PRO A 203 -12.97 -10.13 -1.08
CA PRO A 203 -13.07 -11.37 -0.29
C PRO A 203 -11.78 -11.71 0.46
N PHE A 204 -10.63 -11.36 -0.10
CA PHE A 204 -9.35 -11.49 0.59
C PHE A 204 -9.24 -10.52 1.76
N LEU A 205 -9.69 -9.27 1.64
CA LEU A 205 -9.72 -8.33 2.78
C LEU A 205 -10.69 -8.79 3.87
N ASP A 206 -11.85 -9.32 3.49
CA ASP A 206 -12.85 -9.78 4.44
C ASP A 206 -12.37 -11.01 5.23
N SER A 207 -11.59 -11.91 4.61
CA SER A 207 -10.98 -13.07 5.30
C SER A 207 -9.97 -12.66 6.39
N HIS A 208 -9.48 -11.41 6.38
CA HIS A 208 -8.62 -10.91 7.46
C HIS A 208 -9.34 -10.80 8.81
N SER A 209 -10.67 -10.84 8.83
CA SER A 209 -11.44 -10.90 10.08
C SER A 209 -11.04 -12.09 10.97
N ILE A 210 -10.70 -13.23 10.35
CA ILE A 210 -10.17 -14.43 11.00
C ILE A 210 -8.88 -14.08 11.78
N TYR A 211 -8.00 -13.28 11.18
CA TYR A 211 -6.73 -12.85 11.74
C TYR A 211 -6.84 -11.48 12.44
N SER A 212 -7.86 -11.28 13.28
CA SER A 212 -8.16 -9.99 13.96
C SER A 212 -6.98 -9.37 14.72
N SER A 213 -6.06 -10.21 15.22
CA SER A 213 -4.88 -9.78 15.97
C SER A 213 -3.66 -9.42 15.10
N ALA A 214 -3.71 -9.78 13.82
CA ALA A 214 -2.64 -9.51 12.87
C ALA A 214 -2.71 -8.06 12.34
N ALA A 215 -1.55 -7.41 12.25
CA ALA A 215 -1.39 -6.21 11.46
C ALA A 215 -1.17 -6.61 10.00
N THR A 216 -1.77 -5.89 9.05
CA THR A 216 -1.54 -6.13 7.61
C THR A 216 -0.99 -4.88 6.97
N VAL A 217 0.07 -5.06 6.19
CA VAL A 217 0.64 -4.03 5.32
C VAL A 217 0.88 -4.62 3.94
N GLY A 218 0.85 -3.78 2.92
CA GLY A 218 1.05 -4.25 1.57
C GLY A 218 0.63 -3.22 0.55
N MET A 219 0.46 -3.68 -0.67
CA MET A 219 -0.09 -2.85 -1.74
C MET A 219 -0.91 -3.66 -2.73
N LEU A 220 -1.84 -2.96 -3.37
CA LEU A 220 -2.47 -3.44 -4.59
C LEU A 220 -1.39 -3.41 -5.69
N GLY A 221 -1.29 -4.45 -6.50
CA GLY A 221 -0.28 -4.57 -7.53
C GLY A 221 -0.44 -3.46 -8.57
N THR A 222 0.67 -3.09 -9.19
CA THR A 222 0.71 -2.15 -10.31
C THR A 222 0.10 -2.80 -11.55
N SER A 223 -0.54 -2.00 -12.39
CA SER A 223 -1.12 -2.46 -13.65
C SER A 223 -0.03 -2.72 -14.68
N THR A 224 0.12 -3.98 -15.09
CA THR A 224 1.22 -4.46 -15.95
C THR A 224 0.80 -5.19 -17.25
N PRO A 225 -0.30 -4.80 -17.93
CA PRO A 225 -0.76 -5.51 -19.14
C PRO A 225 0.25 -5.49 -20.30
N PHE A 226 1.14 -4.51 -20.33
CA PHE A 226 2.18 -4.36 -21.36
C PHE A 226 3.60 -4.61 -20.86
N HIS A 227 3.77 -4.87 -19.56
CA HIS A 227 5.08 -5.05 -18.92
C HIS A 227 5.39 -6.52 -18.64
N SER A 228 4.36 -7.37 -18.63
CA SER A 228 4.49 -8.81 -18.39
C SER A 228 4.46 -9.62 -19.69
N PRO A 229 5.23 -10.72 -19.78
CA PRO A 229 5.13 -11.65 -20.91
C PRO A 229 3.74 -12.28 -21.07
N SER A 230 3.01 -12.40 -19.96
CA SER A 230 1.68 -12.99 -19.92
C SER A 230 0.57 -12.04 -20.40
N HIS A 231 0.88 -10.75 -20.57
CA HIS A 231 -0.09 -9.68 -20.79
C HIS A 231 -1.18 -9.61 -19.70
N ALA A 232 -0.88 -10.17 -18.52
CA ALA A 232 -1.78 -10.15 -17.39
C ALA A 232 -1.96 -8.72 -16.87
N PRO A 233 -3.15 -8.37 -16.34
CA PRO A 233 -3.40 -7.04 -15.80
C PRO A 233 -2.50 -6.71 -14.60
N PHE A 234 -2.07 -7.73 -13.85
CA PHE A 234 -1.17 -7.61 -12.70
C PHE A 234 -0.11 -8.72 -12.76
N SER A 235 1.05 -8.48 -12.16
CA SER A 235 2.16 -9.45 -12.11
C SER A 235 2.58 -9.70 -10.67
N LEU A 236 1.97 -10.71 -10.05
CA LEU A 236 2.36 -11.23 -8.74
C LEU A 236 3.23 -12.49 -8.93
N PHE A 237 4.20 -12.68 -8.05
CA PHE A 237 5.13 -13.81 -8.12
C PHE A 237 5.09 -14.62 -6.84
N TYR A 238 4.90 -15.93 -6.97
CA TYR A 238 4.93 -16.91 -5.89
C TYR A 238 5.96 -17.99 -6.22
N GLY A 239 7.20 -17.81 -5.78
CA GLY A 239 8.33 -18.64 -6.20
C GLY A 239 8.52 -18.60 -7.72
N SER A 240 8.47 -19.78 -8.35
CA SER A 240 8.53 -19.92 -9.81
C SER A 240 7.21 -19.61 -10.51
N GLU A 241 6.10 -19.51 -9.79
CA GLU A 241 4.78 -19.24 -10.36
C GLU A 241 4.52 -17.75 -10.52
N GLU A 242 3.80 -17.40 -11.59
CA GLU A 242 3.23 -16.08 -11.80
C GLU A 242 1.72 -16.15 -11.58
N ALA A 243 1.20 -15.22 -10.78
CA ALA A 243 -0.20 -15.07 -10.50
C ALA A 243 -0.68 -13.68 -10.97
N SER A 244 -1.74 -13.67 -11.77
CA SER A 244 -2.35 -12.44 -12.29
C SER A 244 -3.55 -11.96 -11.47
N THR A 245 -3.99 -12.78 -10.52
CA THR A 245 -5.24 -12.60 -9.76
C THR A 245 -5.07 -13.09 -8.32
N GLY A 246 -5.86 -12.55 -7.38
CA GLY A 246 -5.83 -12.94 -5.97
C GLY A 246 -4.77 -12.19 -5.17
N ALA A 247 -4.08 -12.88 -4.25
CA ALA A 247 -3.03 -12.29 -3.43
C ALA A 247 -1.87 -13.25 -3.16
N VAL A 248 -0.68 -12.71 -2.98
CA VAL A 248 0.52 -13.43 -2.51
C VAL A 248 1.09 -12.69 -1.31
N GLY A 249 1.63 -13.41 -0.33
CA GLY A 249 2.16 -12.74 0.85
C GLY A 249 2.83 -13.67 1.85
N PHE A 250 3.31 -13.06 2.93
CA PHE A 250 3.86 -13.78 4.08
C PHE A 250 3.00 -13.55 5.31
N ALA A 251 2.71 -14.63 6.02
CA ALA A 251 2.18 -14.59 7.37
C ALA A 251 3.32 -14.82 8.36
N ILE A 252 3.56 -13.85 9.24
CA ILE A 252 4.51 -14.00 10.34
C ILE A 252 3.78 -14.57 11.54
N VAL A 253 4.16 -15.79 11.91
CA VAL A 253 3.59 -16.53 13.03
C VAL A 253 4.56 -16.46 14.20
N GLN A 254 4.06 -16.11 15.37
CA GLN A 254 4.86 -15.99 16.59
C GLN A 254 4.05 -16.32 17.84
N ASN A 255 4.55 -17.24 18.65
CA ASN A 255 3.87 -17.67 19.89
C ASN A 255 4.06 -16.71 21.09
N SER A 256 4.61 -15.50 20.87
CA SER A 256 4.96 -14.58 21.96
C SER A 256 3.94 -13.44 22.15
N THR A 257 3.84 -12.97 23.40
CA THR A 257 3.02 -11.83 23.82
C THR A 257 3.79 -10.50 23.79
N GLY A 258 4.94 -10.44 23.09
CA GLY A 258 5.81 -9.27 23.05
C GLY A 258 5.13 -7.99 22.55
N GLU A 259 5.77 -6.84 22.79
CA GLU A 259 5.29 -5.53 22.32
C GLU A 259 5.00 -5.57 20.82
N ARG A 260 3.74 -5.35 20.50
CA ARG A 260 3.25 -5.58 19.16
C ARG A 260 3.23 -4.25 18.40
N LYS A 261 4.12 -4.09 17.43
CA LYS A 261 4.18 -2.86 16.61
C LYS A 261 2.93 -2.71 15.74
N GLN A 262 2.51 -1.46 15.52
CA GLN A 262 1.38 -1.11 14.67
C GLN A 262 1.90 -0.49 13.37
N PRO A 263 1.23 -0.73 12.22
CA PRO A 263 1.54 -0.05 10.98
C PRO A 263 1.44 1.47 11.15
N ARG A 264 2.50 2.18 10.72
CA ARG A 264 2.45 3.64 10.57
C ARG A 264 1.75 3.97 9.27
N LEU A 265 0.81 4.89 9.31
CA LEU A 265 0.05 5.36 8.15
C LEU A 265 0.17 6.88 8.10
N ASP A 266 0.67 7.40 7.00
CA ASP A 266 0.77 8.83 6.70
C ASP A 266 0.00 9.08 5.41
N TYR A 267 -0.87 10.09 5.38
CA TYR A 267 -1.73 10.43 4.24
C TYR A 267 -1.13 11.54 3.38
N GLY A 268 0.19 11.62 3.25
CA GLY A 268 0.86 12.51 2.29
C GLY A 268 0.61 14.00 2.55
N GLY A 269 0.46 14.40 3.82
CA GLY A 269 0.27 15.80 4.20
C GLY A 269 -1.12 16.39 3.96
N LEU A 270 -2.17 15.55 3.90
CA LEU A 270 -3.56 16.03 3.89
C LEU A 270 -3.83 16.99 5.06
N GLN A 271 -4.51 18.10 4.77
CA GLN A 271 -4.89 19.11 5.75
C GLN A 271 -6.41 19.21 5.90
N PRO A 272 -6.91 19.47 7.12
CA PRO A 272 -8.32 19.66 7.36
C PRO A 272 -8.84 20.96 6.74
N LEU A 273 -10.05 20.86 6.22
CA LEU A 273 -10.82 21.94 5.63
C LEU A 273 -12.06 22.20 6.49
N GLY A 274 -11.99 23.24 7.32
CA GLY A 274 -13.07 23.61 8.24
C GLY A 274 -13.14 22.75 9.50
N GLU A 275 -14.32 22.76 10.13
CA GLU A 275 -14.59 22.12 11.41
C GLU A 275 -15.14 20.69 11.24
N PRO A 276 -15.07 19.82 12.27
CA PRO A 276 -15.73 18.52 12.24
C PRO A 276 -17.26 18.62 12.24
N TYR A 277 -17.91 17.89 11.32
CA TYR A 277 -19.37 17.83 11.21
C TYR A 277 -19.92 16.47 11.62
N GLU A 278 -21.04 16.46 12.35
CA GLU A 278 -21.73 15.22 12.73
C GLU A 278 -22.58 14.71 11.56
N VAL A 279 -22.54 13.42 11.25
CA VAL A 279 -23.40 12.79 10.25
C VAL A 279 -24.80 12.65 10.83
N THR A 280 -25.73 13.45 10.32
CA THR A 280 -27.14 13.41 10.76
C THR A 280 -28.01 12.50 9.91
N SER A 281 -27.66 12.31 8.63
CA SER A 281 -28.34 11.38 7.71
C SER A 281 -27.41 10.86 6.62
N SER A 282 -27.47 9.56 6.34
CA SER A 282 -26.71 8.88 5.30
C SER A 282 -27.39 7.59 4.84
N GLN A 283 -27.02 7.13 3.65
CA GLN A 283 -27.43 5.86 3.08
C GLN A 283 -26.21 5.20 2.42
N GLY A 284 -25.68 4.15 3.05
CA GLY A 284 -24.45 3.52 2.54
C GLY A 284 -23.24 4.44 2.66
N ASN A 285 -22.56 4.65 1.53
CA ASN A 285 -21.46 5.60 1.35
C ASN A 285 -21.93 7.00 0.90
N ILE A 286 -23.24 7.24 0.84
CA ILE A 286 -23.84 8.53 0.47
C ILE A 286 -24.23 9.28 1.75
N VAL A 287 -23.63 10.44 1.96
CA VAL A 287 -23.92 11.36 3.06
C VAL A 287 -24.92 12.40 2.59
N LEU A 288 -26.07 12.47 3.25
CA LEU A 288 -27.18 13.36 2.88
C LEU A 288 -27.15 14.66 3.69
N SER A 289 -26.91 14.56 5.00
CA SER A 289 -26.83 15.73 5.86
C SER A 289 -25.76 15.61 6.94
N LEU A 290 -25.12 16.73 7.18
CA LEU A 290 -24.05 16.94 8.15
C LEU A 290 -24.46 18.09 9.08
N SER A 291 -24.52 17.82 10.39
CA SER A 291 -24.96 18.77 11.42
C SER A 291 -26.30 19.44 11.07
N SER A 292 -27.25 18.65 10.57
CA SER A 292 -28.58 19.09 10.09
C SER A 292 -28.55 20.03 8.88
N GLN A 293 -27.42 20.16 8.20
CA GLN A 293 -27.25 20.92 6.97
C GLN A 293 -26.95 20.01 5.79
N ASN A 294 -27.13 20.53 4.58
CA ASN A 294 -26.86 19.84 3.34
C ASN A 294 -25.35 19.58 3.18
N ALA A 295 -24.96 18.31 3.04
CA ALA A 295 -23.55 17.90 3.04
C ALA A 295 -22.76 18.51 1.88
N ALA A 296 -23.34 18.50 0.67
CA ALA A 296 -22.70 19.06 -0.53
C ALA A 296 -22.53 20.58 -0.43
N ARG A 297 -23.49 21.30 0.18
CA ARG A 297 -23.37 22.75 0.41
C ARG A 297 -22.29 23.09 1.42
N LEU A 298 -22.14 22.29 2.47
CA LEU A 298 -21.06 22.48 3.45
C LEU A 298 -19.69 22.27 2.81
N LEU A 299 -19.52 21.22 2.00
CA LEU A 299 -18.29 21.01 1.24
C LEU A 299 -18.02 22.20 0.31
N LEU A 300 -19.03 22.63 -0.47
CA LEU A 300 -18.87 23.76 -1.39
C LEU A 300 -18.53 25.06 -0.66
N SER A 301 -19.13 25.31 0.51
CA SER A 301 -18.79 26.46 1.35
C SER A 301 -17.33 26.40 1.79
N ALA A 302 -16.89 25.26 2.30
CA ALA A 302 -15.53 25.08 2.78
C ALA A 302 -14.50 25.24 1.64
N VAL A 303 -14.82 24.72 0.44
CA VAL A 303 -14.02 24.91 -0.77
C VAL A 303 -13.96 26.39 -1.18
N ASN A 304 -15.09 27.09 -1.16
CA ASN A 304 -15.13 28.54 -1.47
C ASN A 304 -14.34 29.37 -0.45
N ASP A 305 -14.33 28.97 0.83
CA ASP A 305 -13.55 29.62 1.87
C ASP A 305 -12.04 29.40 1.65
N LEU A 306 -11.64 28.24 1.13
CA LEU A 306 -10.25 27.91 0.82
C LEU A 306 -9.69 28.70 -0.37
N PHE A 307 -10.45 28.77 -1.47
CA PHE A 307 -10.01 29.44 -2.72
C PHE A 307 -10.43 30.91 -2.82
N GLY A 308 -11.29 31.37 -1.91
CA GLY A 308 -11.96 32.65 -2.00
C GLY A 308 -13.12 32.62 -3.00
N THR A 309 -14.20 33.34 -2.72
CA THR A 309 -15.42 33.43 -3.56
C THR A 309 -15.21 34.10 -4.92
N SER A 310 -13.98 34.46 -5.28
CA SER A 310 -13.63 35.26 -6.47
C SER A 310 -12.86 34.45 -7.51
N ALA A 311 -13.47 33.37 -8.00
CA ALA A 311 -13.09 32.74 -9.27
C ALA A 311 -13.17 33.72 -10.48
N SER A 312 -13.67 34.94 -10.29
CA SER A 312 -13.67 36.04 -11.26
C SER A 312 -12.28 36.66 -11.50
N ASN A 313 -11.35 36.58 -10.54
CA ASN A 313 -10.03 37.22 -10.65
C ASN A 313 -8.90 36.23 -11.01
N LEU A 314 -9.24 34.95 -11.17
CA LEU A 314 -8.30 33.89 -11.51
C LEU A 314 -8.24 33.67 -13.02
N SER A 315 -7.02 33.42 -13.53
CA SER A 315 -6.82 33.04 -14.92
C SER A 315 -7.61 31.76 -15.25
N ALA A 316 -7.95 31.54 -16.52
CA ALA A 316 -8.66 30.33 -16.95
C ALA A 316 -7.89 29.04 -16.57
N ALA A 317 -6.55 29.09 -16.60
CA ALA A 317 -5.69 27.99 -16.19
C ALA A 317 -5.80 27.68 -14.69
N GLN A 318 -5.80 28.70 -13.83
CA GLN A 318 -5.98 28.53 -12.39
C GLN A 318 -7.37 28.00 -12.03
N ARG A 319 -8.42 28.47 -12.72
CA ARG A 319 -9.77 27.94 -12.55
C ARG A 319 -9.91 26.47 -12.95
N ASN A 320 -9.22 26.04 -14.01
CA ASN A 320 -9.21 24.64 -14.40
C ASN A 320 -8.45 23.79 -13.38
N GLN A 321 -7.29 24.28 -12.91
CA GLN A 321 -6.50 23.61 -11.89
C GLN A 321 -7.25 23.48 -10.55
N GLU A 322 -8.08 24.45 -10.18
CA GLU A 322 -8.94 24.38 -9.00
C GLU A 322 -10.10 23.40 -9.15
N LYS A 323 -10.70 23.32 -10.35
CA LYS A 323 -11.77 22.35 -10.64
C LYS A 323 -11.29 20.90 -10.64
N GLU A 324 -10.02 20.68 -10.94
CA GLU A 324 -9.40 19.36 -10.97
C GLU A 324 -8.88 18.91 -9.60
N LYS A 325 -8.97 19.75 -8.56
CA LYS A 325 -8.54 19.37 -7.21
C LYS A 325 -9.45 18.32 -6.61
N GLU A 326 -8.81 17.27 -6.10
CA GLU A 326 -9.47 16.21 -5.36
C GLU A 326 -9.64 16.62 -3.90
N PHE A 327 -10.81 16.28 -3.34
CA PHE A 327 -11.11 16.46 -1.93
C PHE A 327 -11.34 15.10 -1.29
N PHE A 328 -11.00 15.02 -0.01
CA PHE A 328 -11.07 13.80 0.77
C PHE A 328 -11.90 14.03 2.02
N VAL A 329 -12.29 12.94 2.68
CA VAL A 329 -13.01 12.98 3.94
C VAL A 329 -12.40 11.99 4.91
N ALA A 330 -12.11 12.45 6.12
CA ALA A 330 -11.81 11.57 7.25
C ALA A 330 -13.10 11.30 8.03
N VAL A 331 -13.37 10.03 8.32
CA VAL A 331 -14.53 9.59 9.10
C VAL A 331 -14.09 9.13 10.48
N TYR A 332 -14.76 9.59 11.53
CA TYR A 332 -14.50 9.27 12.94
C TYR A 332 -15.76 8.74 13.61
N GLU A 333 -15.61 7.82 14.56
CA GLU A 333 -16.77 7.27 15.30
C GLU A 333 -17.34 8.24 16.34
N GLY A 334 -16.51 9.17 16.81
CA GLY A 334 -16.89 10.25 17.72
C GLY A 334 -16.27 11.57 17.28
N LYS A 335 -16.61 12.65 17.99
CA LYS A 335 -16.08 13.99 17.65
C LYS A 335 -14.55 13.99 17.80
N PRO A 336 -13.78 14.29 16.74
CA PRO A 336 -12.33 14.33 16.85
C PRO A 336 -11.89 15.56 17.65
N GLU A 337 -10.79 15.41 18.37
CA GLU A 337 -10.09 16.51 19.03
C GLU A 337 -9.18 17.26 18.04
N LEU A 338 -8.95 18.55 18.28
CA LEU A 338 -8.02 19.37 17.51
C LEU A 338 -6.70 19.54 18.30
N PRO A 339 -5.52 19.44 17.66
CA PRO A 339 -5.28 19.24 16.23
C PRO A 339 -5.65 17.83 15.74
N LEU A 340 -6.12 17.75 14.49
CA LEU A 340 -6.66 16.52 13.92
C LEU A 340 -5.58 15.43 13.79
N ASP A 341 -5.84 14.27 14.37
CA ASP A 341 -5.03 13.07 14.19
C ASP A 341 -5.70 12.12 13.20
N LEU A 342 -5.21 12.11 11.95
CA LEU A 342 -5.72 11.23 10.90
C LEU A 342 -5.45 9.75 11.18
N SER A 343 -4.52 9.43 12.09
CA SER A 343 -4.31 8.05 12.51
C SER A 343 -5.50 7.53 13.30
N LYS A 344 -6.29 8.38 13.98
CA LYS A 344 -7.50 7.96 14.70
C LYS A 344 -8.74 7.90 13.81
N ALA A 345 -8.63 8.32 12.55
CA ALA A 345 -9.73 8.24 11.61
C ALA A 345 -10.05 6.76 11.35
N ARG A 346 -11.35 6.44 11.39
CA ARG A 346 -11.85 5.12 11.01
C ARG A 346 -11.44 4.79 9.59
N HIS A 347 -11.56 5.73 8.66
CA HIS A 347 -10.94 5.69 7.33
C HIS A 347 -10.83 7.10 6.74
N VAL A 348 -10.01 7.23 5.70
CA VAL A 348 -9.92 8.44 4.86
C VAL A 348 -10.15 8.01 3.42
N SER A 349 -11.06 8.68 2.75
CA SER A 349 -11.51 8.32 1.40
C SER A 349 -11.70 9.56 0.53
N LYS A 350 -11.60 9.38 -0.78
CA LYS A 350 -11.88 10.43 -1.76
C LYS A 350 -13.38 10.74 -1.82
N ILE A 351 -13.70 12.00 -2.08
CA ILE A 351 -15.07 12.45 -2.35
C ILE A 351 -15.28 12.34 -3.87
N MET A 352 -16.21 11.48 -4.30
CA MET A 352 -16.40 11.16 -5.73
C MET A 352 -17.33 12.14 -6.44
N ALA A 353 -18.39 12.57 -5.76
CA ALA A 353 -19.36 13.50 -6.31
C ALA A 353 -20.22 14.10 -5.19
N GLY A 354 -20.65 15.33 -5.39
CA GLY A 354 -21.79 15.90 -4.68
C GLY A 354 -22.54 16.82 -5.62
N ASP A 355 -23.85 16.65 -5.72
CA ASP A 355 -24.70 17.60 -6.43
C ASP A 355 -25.28 18.57 -5.37
N PRO A 356 -24.87 19.85 -5.34
CA PRO A 356 -25.36 20.81 -4.35
C PRO A 356 -26.88 20.99 -4.40
N SER A 357 -27.51 20.75 -5.56
CA SER A 357 -28.95 20.85 -5.74
C SER A 357 -29.69 19.66 -5.09
N ARG A 358 -29.11 18.45 -5.15
CA ARG A 358 -29.66 17.23 -4.53
C ARG A 358 -29.19 17.04 -3.08
N GLY A 359 -28.12 17.72 -2.70
CA GLY A 359 -27.60 17.81 -1.35
C GLY A 359 -26.81 16.63 -0.80
N ALA A 360 -26.66 15.60 -1.62
CA ALA A 360 -25.92 14.40 -1.27
C ALA A 360 -24.45 14.52 -1.68
N MET A 361 -23.57 13.93 -0.87
CA MET A 361 -22.15 13.76 -1.15
C MET A 361 -21.83 12.27 -1.07
N SER A 362 -21.17 11.71 -2.08
CA SER A 362 -20.74 10.31 -2.13
C SER A 362 -19.25 10.20 -1.81
N VAL A 363 -18.92 9.22 -0.98
CA VAL A 363 -17.56 8.91 -0.54
C VAL A 363 -17.11 7.60 -1.20
N GLU A 364 -15.86 7.56 -1.67
CA GLU A 364 -15.22 6.36 -2.23
C GLU A 364 -14.87 5.38 -1.11
N THR A 365 -15.88 4.66 -0.63
CA THR A 365 -15.73 3.64 0.40
C THR A 365 -16.85 2.63 0.28
N GLU A 366 -16.53 1.38 0.63
CA GLU A 366 -17.53 0.33 0.80
C GLU A 366 -18.09 0.32 2.25
N GLU A 367 -17.45 1.06 3.16
CA GLU A 367 -17.93 1.18 4.53
C GLU A 367 -19.11 2.15 4.63
N HIS A 368 -20.10 1.78 5.46
CA HIS A 368 -21.21 2.67 5.77
C HIS A 368 -20.73 3.87 6.59
N VAL A 369 -21.01 5.07 6.11
CA VAL A 369 -20.84 6.30 6.91
C VAL A 369 -22.08 6.42 7.80
N LYS A 370 -22.01 6.00 9.06
CA LYS A 370 -23.20 5.89 9.93
C LYS A 370 -23.60 7.23 10.54
N LYS A 371 -24.90 7.37 10.85
CA LYS A 371 -25.41 8.47 11.69
C LYS A 371 -24.70 8.47 13.06
N GLY A 372 -24.32 9.66 13.52
CA GLY A 372 -23.58 9.88 14.77
C GLY A 372 -22.06 9.84 14.61
N TYR A 373 -21.55 9.40 13.45
CA TYR A 373 -20.14 9.58 13.11
C TYR A 373 -19.83 11.05 12.84
N TYR A 374 -18.55 11.40 12.85
CA TYR A 374 -18.07 12.73 12.50
C TYR A 374 -17.24 12.66 11.23
N VAL A 375 -17.36 13.69 10.40
CA VAL A 375 -16.56 13.84 9.18
C VAL A 375 -15.78 15.14 9.23
N VAL A 376 -14.56 15.09 8.67
CA VAL A 376 -13.73 16.27 8.43
C VAL A 376 -13.33 16.25 6.98
N PHE A 377 -13.62 17.34 6.25
CA PHE A 377 -13.16 17.49 4.87
C PHE A 377 -11.65 17.72 4.87
N LEU A 378 -10.96 17.18 3.87
CA LEU A 378 -9.52 17.31 3.74
C LEU A 378 -9.15 17.69 2.29
N HIS A 379 -8.01 18.34 2.13
CA HIS A 379 -7.42 18.63 0.84
C HIS A 379 -5.88 18.52 0.89
N HIS A 380 -5.26 18.41 -0.28
CA HIS A 380 -3.83 18.62 -0.41
C HIS A 380 -3.53 20.13 -0.52
N PRO A 381 -2.72 20.72 0.37
CA PRO A 381 -2.35 22.14 0.28
C PRO A 381 -1.38 22.44 -0.87
N SER A 382 -0.54 21.45 -1.21
CA SER A 382 0.44 21.45 -2.30
C SER A 382 0.45 20.08 -2.97
N GLU A 383 1.27 19.88 -4.00
CA GLU A 383 1.56 18.53 -4.54
C GLU A 383 1.81 17.54 -3.38
N PRO A 384 1.26 16.31 -3.44
CA PRO A 384 1.34 15.35 -2.36
C PRO A 384 2.81 15.06 -2.05
N SER A 385 3.22 15.32 -0.80
CA SER A 385 4.59 15.08 -0.38
C SER A 385 4.78 13.58 -0.12
N LEU A 386 5.50 12.91 -1.01
CA LEU A 386 5.87 11.51 -0.82
C LEU A 386 6.87 11.42 0.34
N LEU A 387 6.48 10.70 1.40
CA LEU A 387 7.25 10.48 2.64
C LEU A 387 7.72 11.78 3.31
N SER A 388 6.99 12.21 4.35
CA SER A 388 7.35 13.36 5.19
C SER A 388 8.77 13.28 5.79
N SER A 389 9.29 12.07 6.01
CA SER A 389 10.67 11.79 6.41
C SER A 389 11.19 10.54 5.71
N LEU A 390 12.53 10.38 5.62
CA LEU A 390 13.11 9.15 5.07
C LEU A 390 12.70 7.95 5.94
N PRO A 391 12.39 6.80 5.34
CA PRO A 391 11.95 5.64 6.08
C PRO A 391 13.07 5.16 7.01
N PRO A 392 12.77 4.73 8.25
CA PRO A 392 13.78 4.19 9.14
C PRO A 392 14.46 2.94 8.55
N CYS A 393 15.66 2.62 9.04
CA CYS A 393 16.37 1.42 8.61
C CYS A 393 15.56 0.14 8.86
N ASN A 394 15.62 -0.82 7.93
CA ASN A 394 14.96 -2.13 7.98
C ASN A 394 13.43 -2.07 8.16
N THR A 395 12.79 -1.12 7.47
CA THR A 395 11.33 -0.98 7.45
C THR A 395 10.74 -1.45 6.13
N LEU A 396 9.54 -2.00 6.17
CA LEU A 396 8.70 -2.26 5.00
C LEU A 396 7.83 -1.02 4.75
N THR A 397 8.08 -0.31 3.65
CA THR A 397 7.35 0.90 3.27
C THR A 397 6.63 0.68 1.94
N PHE A 398 5.32 0.89 1.95
CA PHE A 398 4.47 0.84 0.76
C PHE A 398 3.91 2.23 0.48
N LEU A 399 3.91 2.64 -0.78
CA LEU A 399 3.55 3.99 -1.23
C LEU A 399 2.40 3.94 -2.24
N SER A 400 1.43 4.83 -2.07
CA SER A 400 0.45 5.16 -3.11
C SER A 400 1.00 6.33 -3.92
N VAL A 401 1.28 6.12 -5.20
CA VAL A 401 1.89 7.10 -6.10
C VAL A 401 0.98 7.35 -7.31
N PRO A 402 1.14 8.42 -8.10
CA PRO A 402 0.41 8.51 -9.36
C PRO A 402 0.95 7.48 -10.37
N HIS A 403 0.14 7.14 -11.37
CA HIS A 403 0.59 6.33 -12.51
C HIS A 403 1.74 7.01 -13.23
N SER A 404 2.78 6.25 -13.59
CA SER A 404 3.86 6.76 -14.45
C SER A 404 3.56 6.51 -15.94
N ASP A 405 3.78 7.55 -16.75
CA ASP A 405 3.67 7.50 -18.23
C ASP A 405 4.90 6.88 -18.91
N ILE A 406 5.67 6.08 -18.18
CA ILE A 406 6.89 5.46 -18.68
C ILE A 406 6.50 4.25 -19.54
N PRO A 407 6.96 4.18 -20.81
CA PRO A 407 6.65 3.05 -21.68
C PRO A 407 7.35 1.77 -21.19
N PRO A 408 6.80 0.58 -21.50
CA PRO A 408 7.46 -0.68 -21.17
C PRO A 408 8.77 -0.83 -21.93
N HIS A 409 9.79 -1.33 -21.25
CA HIS A 409 11.04 -1.77 -21.87
C HIS A 409 10.99 -3.27 -22.16
N PHE A 410 11.31 -3.65 -23.40
CA PHE A 410 11.31 -5.07 -23.79
C PHE A 410 12.69 -5.68 -23.69
N SER A 411 13.71 -4.96 -24.16
CA SER A 411 15.09 -5.45 -24.22
C SER A 411 16.05 -4.65 -23.36
N THR A 412 17.07 -5.32 -22.82
CA THR A 412 18.20 -4.68 -22.12
C THR A 412 18.94 -3.65 -22.98
N SER A 413 18.90 -3.79 -24.30
CA SER A 413 19.51 -2.85 -25.26
C SER A 413 18.89 -1.46 -25.26
N GLU A 414 17.67 -1.31 -24.73
CA GLU A 414 16.97 -0.02 -24.58
C GLU A 414 17.43 0.76 -23.34
N THR A 415 18.21 0.13 -22.47
CA THR A 415 18.61 0.69 -21.18
C THR A 415 20.14 0.80 -21.07
N PRO A 416 20.67 1.70 -20.23
CA PRO A 416 22.10 1.77 -19.98
C PRO A 416 22.68 0.43 -19.51
N ALA A 417 23.79 0.00 -20.11
CA ALA A 417 24.43 -1.29 -19.79
C ALA A 417 25.11 -1.32 -18.41
N GLN A 418 25.56 -0.17 -17.91
CA GLN A 418 26.19 -0.03 -16.60
C GLN A 418 25.71 1.25 -15.91
N GLY A 419 25.61 1.20 -14.59
CA GLY A 419 25.25 2.34 -13.75
C GLY A 419 25.70 2.15 -12.31
N GLU A 420 25.82 3.26 -11.58
CA GLU A 420 26.01 3.22 -10.13
C GLU A 420 24.77 2.60 -9.47
N VAL A 421 24.98 1.76 -8.47
CA VAL A 421 23.90 1.18 -7.65
C VAL A 421 23.93 1.83 -6.28
N VAL A 422 22.88 2.58 -5.97
CA VAL A 422 22.65 3.16 -4.65
C VAL A 422 21.83 2.18 -3.82
N VAL A 423 22.25 1.95 -2.57
CA VAL A 423 21.57 1.05 -1.64
C VAL A 423 20.94 1.88 -0.53
N VAL A 424 19.62 1.74 -0.36
CA VAL A 424 18.85 2.33 0.73
C VAL A 424 18.46 1.24 1.71
N ASP A 425 18.70 1.42 3.01
CA ASP A 425 18.40 0.44 4.07
C ASP A 425 16.90 0.35 4.43
N SER A 426 16.01 0.33 3.44
CA SER A 426 14.56 0.19 3.64
C SER A 426 13.94 -0.46 2.40
N PHE A 427 12.85 -1.17 2.57
CA PHE A 427 12.07 -1.74 1.47
C PHE A 427 11.03 -0.70 1.07
N ILE A 428 11.03 -0.27 -0.20
CA ILE A 428 10.16 0.79 -0.71
C ILE A 428 9.46 0.28 -1.97
N ALA A 429 8.20 -0.14 -1.83
CA ALA A 429 7.37 -0.52 -2.97
C ALA A 429 6.30 0.55 -3.23
N ALA A 430 6.07 0.87 -4.49
CA ALA A 430 5.08 1.86 -4.90
C ALA A 430 3.99 1.22 -5.76
N SER A 431 2.78 1.76 -5.67
CA SER A 431 1.64 1.35 -6.47
C SER A 431 0.77 2.55 -6.79
N GLU A 432 0.28 2.60 -8.01
CA GLU A 432 -0.75 3.53 -8.48
C GLU A 432 -2.16 3.13 -8.05
N ASN A 433 -2.35 1.87 -7.68
CA ASN A 433 -3.64 1.32 -7.28
C ASN A 433 -3.86 1.38 -5.75
N GLY A 434 -2.83 1.76 -4.99
CA GLY A 434 -2.91 2.05 -3.56
C GLY A 434 -2.26 1.02 -2.64
N VAL A 435 -2.31 1.32 -1.34
CA VAL A 435 -1.67 0.55 -0.28
C VAL A 435 -2.70 -0.21 0.56
N VAL A 436 -2.34 -1.41 0.99
CA VAL A 436 -3.17 -2.23 1.89
C VAL A 436 -2.74 -1.95 3.33
N VAL A 437 -3.72 -1.65 4.20
CA VAL A 437 -3.48 -1.43 5.61
C VAL A 437 -4.56 -2.06 6.47
N LYS A 438 -4.13 -2.71 7.54
CA LYS A 438 -4.95 -3.16 8.65
C LYS A 438 -4.19 -2.97 9.95
N ARG A 439 -4.71 -2.14 10.85
CA ARG A 439 -4.22 -2.11 12.23
C ARG A 439 -4.98 -3.13 13.06
N ARG A 440 -4.41 -3.51 14.20
CA ARG A 440 -5.03 -4.54 15.04
C ARG A 440 -6.41 -4.10 15.52
N GLY A 441 -7.40 -4.96 15.35
CA GLY A 441 -8.79 -4.67 15.70
C GLY A 441 -9.55 -3.83 14.66
N GLU A 442 -8.90 -3.40 13.58
CA GLU A 442 -9.55 -2.70 12.47
C GLU A 442 -9.83 -3.66 11.29
N LYS A 443 -10.72 -3.24 10.39
CA LYS A 443 -10.95 -3.90 9.10
C LYS A 443 -9.79 -3.60 8.16
N ALA A 444 -9.36 -4.60 7.38
CA ALA A 444 -8.37 -4.38 6.33
C ALA A 444 -9.00 -3.53 5.20
N ARG A 445 -8.22 -2.59 4.66
CA ARG A 445 -8.68 -1.71 3.57
C ARG A 445 -7.56 -1.37 2.60
N VAL A 446 -7.94 -0.91 1.42
CA VAL A 446 -7.05 -0.25 0.46
C VAL A 446 -7.17 1.26 0.63
N CYS A 447 -6.04 1.97 0.61
CA CYS A 447 -5.99 3.42 0.53
C CYS A 447 -5.24 3.80 -0.75
N ALA A 448 -5.97 4.36 -1.73
CA ALA A 448 -5.44 4.79 -3.02
C ALA A 448 -5.15 6.30 -3.09
N ILE A 449 -5.16 7.00 -1.96
CA ILE A 449 -4.88 8.43 -1.91
C ILE A 449 -3.40 8.64 -2.22
N VAL A 450 -3.10 9.36 -3.30
CA VAL A 450 -1.73 9.65 -3.73
C VAL A 450 -0.96 10.35 -2.61
N GLY A 451 0.26 9.88 -2.36
CA GLY A 451 1.10 10.33 -1.25
C GLY A 451 0.93 9.56 0.05
N THR A 452 -0.06 8.67 0.13
CA THR A 452 -0.20 7.78 1.29
C THR A 452 1.00 6.85 1.39
N SER A 453 1.51 6.68 2.60
CA SER A 453 2.55 5.69 2.91
C SER A 453 2.17 4.84 4.11
N VAL A 454 2.48 3.54 4.01
CA VAL A 454 2.28 2.56 5.08
C VAL A 454 3.62 1.93 5.42
N GLY A 455 4.01 2.01 6.69
CA GLY A 455 5.28 1.51 7.19
C GLY A 455 5.10 0.44 8.27
N LEU A 456 5.90 -0.63 8.22
CA LEU A 456 6.05 -1.63 9.29
C LEU A 456 7.53 -1.77 9.67
N GLU A 457 7.84 -1.72 10.98
CA GLU A 457 9.22 -1.74 11.52
C GLU A 457 9.62 -3.07 12.17
#